data_AF-A0A344TM86-F1
#
_entry.id   AF-A0A344TM86-F1
#
_cell.length_a   1.000
_cell.length_b   1.000
_cell.length_c   1.000
_cell.angle_alpha   90.00
_cell.angle_beta   90.00
_cell.angle_gamma   90.00
#
_symmetry.space_group_name_H-M   'P 1'
#
loop_
_entity.id
_entity.type
_entity.pdbx_description
1 polymer ?
#
loop_
_entity_poly.entity_id
_entity_poly.type
_entity_poly.pdbx_seq_one_letter_code
_entity_poly.pdbx_strand_id
1 'polypeptide(L)'
;MKFPLTASELTNEIYISVDKYPEIGDLRIRQLMKILSNVPDELLIEGLIKVFENNNRRETEILDQEFAGQILKEIKPKTDVALEIILKKILSNWNKSVEEVPFWFKENYGIEICRHTLESISNEAVLTKVEKEKLETMKWWLEIK
;
A
#
# COMPACT_ATOMS: atom_id res chain seq x y z
N MET A 1 18.70 13.23 0.21
CA MET A 1 17.66 12.35 -0.34
C MET A 1 17.52 12.71 -1.82
N LYS A 2 17.36 11.72 -2.71
CA LYS A 2 17.26 11.97 -4.15
C LYS A 2 15.79 11.90 -4.59
N PHE A 3 15.45 12.61 -5.66
CA PHE A 3 14.16 12.50 -6.31
C PHE A 3 14.12 11.12 -7.03
N PRO A 4 13.19 10.22 -6.69
CA PRO A 4 13.13 8.91 -7.34
C PRO A 4 12.62 9.07 -8.77
N LEU A 5 13.38 8.52 -9.72
CA LEU A 5 13.06 8.49 -11.15
C LEU A 5 12.44 7.17 -11.58
N THR A 6 12.47 6.16 -10.70
CA THR A 6 11.85 4.85 -10.95
C THR A 6 11.11 4.35 -9.71
N ALA A 7 10.15 3.45 -9.93
CA ALA A 7 9.43 2.77 -8.85
C ALA A 7 10.38 2.04 -7.89
N SER A 8 11.44 1.40 -8.41
CA SER A 8 12.43 0.69 -7.58
C SER A 8 13.25 1.64 -6.70
N GLU A 9 13.59 2.83 -7.22
CA GLU A 9 14.25 3.87 -6.42
C GLU A 9 13.34 4.38 -5.31
N LEU A 10 12.04 4.59 -5.59
CA LEU A 10 11.06 4.97 -4.59
C LEU A 10 10.95 3.90 -3.48
N THR A 11 10.75 2.64 -3.85
CA THR A 11 10.69 1.52 -2.91
C THR A 11 11.94 1.48 -2.02
N ASN A 12 13.12 1.66 -2.61
CA ASN A 12 14.38 1.69 -1.86
C ASN A 12 14.49 2.91 -0.93
N GLU A 13 14.02 4.09 -1.33
CA GLU A 13 14.00 5.29 -0.47
C GLU A 13 13.06 5.11 0.73
N ILE A 14 11.95 4.37 0.57
CA ILE A 14 11.06 3.97 1.68
C ILE A 14 11.82 3.03 2.62
N TYR A 15 12.48 1.99 2.12
CA TYR A 15 13.26 1.06 2.96
C TYR A 15 14.39 1.77 3.71
N ILE A 16 15.13 2.68 3.07
CA ILE A 16 16.15 3.47 3.76
C ILE A 16 15.51 4.37 4.84
N SER A 17 14.28 4.84 4.63
CA SER A 17 13.54 5.60 5.64
C SER A 17 13.21 4.75 6.87
N VAL A 18 12.83 3.49 6.64
CA VAL A 18 12.54 2.52 7.70
C VAL A 18 13.81 2.09 8.43
N ASP A 19 14.87 1.74 7.69
CA ASP A 19 16.15 1.30 8.26
C ASP A 19 16.76 2.38 9.18
N LYS A 20 16.52 3.66 8.88
CA LYS A 20 17.00 4.78 9.69
C LYS A 20 16.05 5.21 10.80
N TYR A 21 14.85 4.64 10.88
CA TYR A 21 13.87 5.00 11.90
C TYR A 21 14.41 4.87 13.34
N PRO A 22 15.19 3.84 13.72
CA PRO A 22 15.76 3.76 15.07
C PRO A 22 16.71 4.91 15.43
N GLU A 23 17.36 5.52 14.44
CA GLU A 23 18.37 6.56 14.64
C GLU A 23 17.78 7.97 14.61
N ILE A 24 16.86 8.22 13.68
CA ILE A 24 16.38 9.57 13.35
C ILE A 24 14.85 9.69 13.34
N GLY A 25 14.14 8.63 13.75
CA GLY A 25 12.69 8.60 13.79
C GLY A 25 12.04 8.86 12.42
N ASP A 26 10.92 9.57 12.44
CA ASP A 26 10.09 9.88 11.27
C ASP A 26 10.66 11.01 10.38
N LEU A 27 11.82 11.58 10.71
CA LEU A 27 12.36 12.74 10.01
C LEU A 27 12.52 12.46 8.52
N ARG A 28 13.03 11.28 8.19
CA ARG A 28 13.34 10.91 6.81
C ARG A 28 12.08 10.70 5.99
N ILE A 29 11.08 9.97 6.49
CA ILE A 29 9.83 9.74 5.75
C ILE A 29 9.08 11.05 5.52
N ARG A 30 9.08 11.97 6.49
CA ARG A 30 8.51 13.32 6.32
C ARG A 30 9.22 14.14 5.24
N GLN A 31 10.53 14.03 5.13
CA GLN A 31 11.29 14.67 4.05
C GLN A 31 11.00 14.02 2.69
N LEU A 32 10.87 12.70 2.66
CA LEU A 32 10.54 11.96 1.45
C LEU A 32 9.19 12.40 0.90
N MET A 33 8.15 12.43 1.72
CA MET A 33 6.80 12.86 1.30
C MET A 33 6.77 14.25 0.66
N LYS A 34 7.61 15.19 1.12
CA LYS A 34 7.73 16.53 0.50
C LYS A 34 8.31 16.49 -0.91
N ILE A 35 9.19 15.53 -1.20
CA ILE A 35 9.77 15.33 -2.53
C ILE A 35 8.75 14.61 -3.42
N LEU A 36 8.09 13.59 -2.87
CA LEU A 36 7.14 12.75 -3.58
C LEU A 36 5.89 13.47 -4.07
N SER A 37 5.50 14.61 -3.47
CA SER A 37 4.38 15.42 -3.95
C SER A 37 4.53 15.97 -5.37
N ASN A 38 5.74 15.91 -5.94
CA ASN A 38 6.04 16.30 -7.32
C ASN A 38 6.37 15.10 -8.23
N VAL A 39 6.27 13.87 -7.72
CA VAL A 39 6.52 12.64 -8.47
C VAL A 39 5.21 12.20 -9.15
N PRO A 40 5.23 11.72 -10.41
CA PRO A 40 4.03 11.23 -11.08
C PRO A 40 3.35 10.08 -10.31
N ASP A 41 2.02 10.12 -10.24
CA ASP A 41 1.24 9.14 -9.47
C ASP A 41 1.49 7.70 -9.91
N GLU A 42 1.66 7.44 -11.22
CA GLU A 42 1.95 6.10 -11.74
C GLU A 42 3.20 5.48 -11.09
N LEU A 43 4.27 6.28 -10.96
CA LEU A 43 5.51 5.85 -10.33
C LEU A 43 5.32 5.64 -8.82
N LEU A 44 4.57 6.53 -8.18
CA LEU A 44 4.22 6.39 -6.76
C LEU A 44 3.50 5.07 -6.49
N ILE A 45 2.46 4.78 -7.27
CA ILE A 45 1.67 3.56 -7.12
C ILE A 45 2.50 2.32 -7.39
N GLU A 46 3.28 2.29 -8.46
CA GLU A 46 4.12 1.12 -8.75
C GLU A 46 5.12 0.86 -7.61
N GLY A 47 5.76 1.90 -7.08
CA GLY A 47 6.73 1.76 -6.00
C GLY A 47 6.10 1.39 -4.65
N LEU A 48 4.91 1.91 -4.34
CA LEU A 48 4.17 1.57 -3.12
C LEU A 48 3.64 0.14 -3.18
N ILE A 49 3.10 -0.31 -4.32
CA ILE A 49 2.66 -1.70 -4.52
C ILE A 49 3.82 -2.67 -4.27
N LYS A 50 5.02 -2.35 -4.76
CA LYS A 50 6.23 -3.16 -4.51
C LYS A 50 6.56 -3.29 -3.02
N VAL A 51 6.30 -2.26 -2.21
CA VAL A 51 6.47 -2.35 -0.75
C VAL A 51 5.48 -3.36 -0.16
N PHE A 52 4.20 -3.26 -0.52
CA PHE A 52 3.16 -4.15 0.00
C PHE A 52 3.28 -5.59 -0.51
N GLU A 53 3.81 -5.80 -1.71
CA GLU A 53 4.06 -7.12 -2.31
C GLU A 53 5.29 -7.81 -1.70
N ASN A 54 6.26 -7.06 -1.18
CA ASN A 54 7.53 -7.60 -0.71
C ASN A 54 7.41 -8.34 0.64
N ASN A 55 7.68 -9.64 0.61
CA ASN A 55 7.71 -10.53 1.78
C ASN A 55 9.14 -10.92 2.24
N ASN A 56 10.17 -10.26 1.69
CA ASN A 56 11.57 -10.58 1.98
C ASN A 56 12.13 -9.85 3.22
N ARG A 57 11.47 -8.77 3.67
CA ARG A 57 11.94 -7.91 4.78
C ARG A 57 11.16 -8.17 6.08
N ARG A 58 11.09 -9.45 6.50
CA ARG A 58 10.21 -9.89 7.59
C ARG A 58 10.36 -9.13 8.92
N GLU A 59 11.57 -8.69 9.26
CA GLU A 59 11.83 -7.97 10.52
C GLU A 59 11.26 -6.55 10.52
N THR A 60 11.21 -5.90 9.35
CA THR A 60 10.73 -4.51 9.20
C THR A 60 9.41 -4.41 8.44
N GLU A 61 8.81 -5.53 8.04
CA GLU A 61 7.65 -5.59 7.13
C GLU A 61 6.49 -4.69 7.59
N ILE A 62 6.18 -4.69 8.89
CA ILE A 62 5.11 -3.84 9.43
C ILE A 62 5.44 -2.37 9.21
N LEU A 63 6.65 -1.94 9.59
CA LEU A 63 7.07 -0.55 9.49
C LEU A 63 7.27 -0.11 8.02
N ASP A 64 7.72 -1.02 7.14
CA ASP A 64 7.78 -0.83 5.70
C ASP A 64 6.39 -0.49 5.14
N GLN A 65 5.38 -1.29 5.50
CA GLN A 65 4.02 -1.07 5.06
C GLN A 65 3.35 0.14 5.74
N GLU A 66 3.65 0.44 7.00
CA GLU A 66 3.18 1.65 7.69
C GLU A 66 3.68 2.92 6.99
N PHE A 67 4.96 2.98 6.62
CA PHE A 67 5.51 4.13 5.90
C PHE A 67 4.91 4.27 4.49
N ALA A 68 4.69 3.15 3.79
CA ALA A 68 3.97 3.17 2.52
C ALA A 68 2.51 3.62 2.69
N GLY A 69 1.84 3.19 3.76
CA GLY A 69 0.49 3.62 4.12
C GLY A 69 0.40 5.12 4.39
N GLN A 70 1.36 5.68 5.15
CA GLN A 70 1.45 7.12 5.36
C GLN A 70 1.58 7.89 4.04
N ILE A 71 2.41 7.42 3.11
CA ILE A 71 2.55 8.03 1.78
C ILE A 71 1.21 7.99 1.01
N LEU A 72 0.50 6.85 1.01
CA LEU A 72 -0.82 6.74 0.36
C LEU A 72 -1.81 7.75 0.93
N LYS A 73 -1.85 7.90 2.25
CA LYS A 73 -2.78 8.79 2.96
C LYS A 73 -2.49 10.27 2.71
N GLU A 74 -1.22 10.65 2.73
CA GLU A 74 -0.80 12.06 2.62
C GLU A 74 -0.79 12.55 1.16
N ILE A 75 -0.27 11.76 0.23
CA ILE A 75 -0.10 12.16 -1.17
C ILE A 75 -1.35 11.85 -2.00
N LYS A 76 -2.08 10.79 -1.62
CA LYS A 76 -3.30 10.34 -2.31
C LYS A 76 -3.10 10.16 -3.83
N PRO A 77 -2.05 9.45 -4.26
CA PRO A 77 -1.80 9.25 -5.69
C PRO A 77 -3.01 8.62 -6.39
N LYS A 78 -3.28 9.08 -7.60
CA LYS A 78 -4.37 8.58 -8.45
C LYS A 78 -3.89 7.53 -9.44
N THR A 79 -4.78 6.59 -9.80
CA THR A 79 -4.43 5.55 -10.76
C THR A 79 -5.64 5.04 -11.51
N ASP A 80 -5.40 4.68 -12.77
CA ASP A 80 -6.37 3.99 -13.62
C ASP A 80 -6.14 2.46 -13.62
N VAL A 81 -5.14 1.96 -12.89
CA VAL A 81 -4.90 0.52 -12.75
C VAL A 81 -6.12 -0.10 -12.06
N ALA A 82 -6.63 -1.21 -12.61
CA ALA A 82 -7.78 -1.89 -12.02
C ALA A 82 -7.50 -2.36 -10.59
N LEU A 83 -8.42 -2.08 -9.66
CA LEU A 83 -8.31 -2.45 -8.24
C LEU A 83 -7.99 -3.95 -8.04
N GLU A 84 -8.61 -4.81 -8.86
CA GLU A 84 -8.37 -6.26 -8.83
C GLU A 84 -6.89 -6.62 -9.04
N ILE A 85 -6.20 -5.93 -9.96
CA ILE A 85 -4.78 -6.16 -10.24
C ILE A 85 -3.93 -5.80 -9.02
N ILE A 86 -4.24 -4.67 -8.36
CA ILE A 86 -3.53 -4.23 -7.16
C ILE A 86 -3.76 -5.21 -6.01
N LEU A 87 -5.02 -5.57 -5.75
CA LEU A 87 -5.39 -6.51 -4.70
C LEU A 87 -4.69 -7.86 -4.88
N LYS A 88 -4.67 -8.42 -6.10
CA LYS A 88 -4.01 -9.69 -6.37
C LYS A 88 -2.51 -9.69 -6.08
N LYS A 89 -1.84 -8.54 -6.20
CA LYS A 89 -0.41 -8.40 -5.86
C LYS A 89 -0.18 -8.31 -4.36
N ILE A 90 -0.99 -7.51 -3.67
CA ILE A 90 -0.70 -7.15 -2.28
C ILE A 90 -1.39 -8.05 -1.26
N LEU A 91 -2.49 -8.72 -1.60
CA LEU A 91 -3.36 -9.39 -0.61
C LEU A 91 -2.62 -10.45 0.21
N SER A 92 -1.74 -11.22 -0.42
CA SER A 92 -0.96 -12.27 0.24
C SER A 92 -0.05 -11.71 1.36
N ASN A 93 0.42 -10.46 1.22
CA ASN A 93 1.44 -9.87 2.09
C ASN A 93 0.99 -8.61 2.87
N TRP A 94 -0.10 -7.97 2.47
CA TRP A 94 -0.63 -6.78 3.14
C TRP A 94 -0.92 -7.04 4.62
N ASN A 95 -0.47 -6.13 5.48
CA ASN A 95 -0.68 -6.17 6.90
C ASN A 95 -2.02 -5.52 7.27
N LYS A 96 -2.85 -6.28 8.00
CA LYS A 96 -4.21 -5.87 8.42
C LYS A 96 -4.26 -4.59 9.25
N SER A 97 -3.16 -4.21 9.89
CA SER A 97 -3.03 -2.97 10.69
C SER A 97 -2.80 -1.72 9.84
N VAL A 98 -2.49 -1.86 8.54
CA VAL A 98 -2.27 -0.74 7.63
C VAL A 98 -3.58 -0.40 6.94
N GLU A 99 -4.43 0.34 7.65
CA GLU A 99 -5.78 0.76 7.23
C GLU A 99 -5.76 1.78 6.08
N GLU A 100 -4.62 2.44 5.83
CA GLU A 100 -4.49 3.42 4.76
C GLU A 100 -4.74 2.81 3.37
N VAL A 101 -4.43 1.53 3.19
CA VAL A 101 -4.66 0.80 1.93
C VAL A 101 -6.15 0.72 1.58
N PRO A 102 -7.04 0.13 2.43
CA PRO A 102 -8.46 0.10 2.12
C PRO A 102 -9.04 1.52 1.96
N PHE A 103 -8.68 2.47 2.82
CA PHE A 103 -9.19 3.84 2.67
C PHE A 103 -8.74 4.50 1.36
N TRP A 104 -7.49 4.29 0.95
CA TRP A 104 -6.99 4.76 -0.35
C TRP A 104 -7.76 4.13 -1.52
N PHE A 105 -8.11 2.83 -1.45
CA PHE A 105 -8.97 2.20 -2.46
C PHE A 105 -10.33 2.89 -2.56
N LYS A 106 -10.99 3.15 -1.41
CA LYS A 106 -12.28 3.86 -1.38
C LYS A 106 -12.17 5.26 -1.99
N GLU A 107 -11.10 5.98 -1.72
CA GLU A 107 -10.87 7.34 -2.25
C GLU A 107 -10.54 7.35 -3.76
N ASN A 108 -9.96 6.27 -4.30
CA ASN A 108 -9.60 6.18 -5.72
C ASN A 108 -10.73 5.62 -6.59
N TYR A 109 -11.33 4.52 -6.15
CA TYR A 109 -12.29 3.77 -6.97
C TYR A 109 -13.74 3.98 -6.53
N GLY A 110 -13.97 4.53 -5.35
CA GLY A 110 -15.30 4.62 -4.75
C GLY A 110 -15.76 3.30 -4.12
N ILE A 111 -16.71 3.41 -3.20
CA ILE A 111 -17.13 2.27 -2.35
C ILE A 111 -17.78 1.14 -3.13
N GLU A 112 -18.53 1.44 -4.20
CA GLU A 112 -19.24 0.42 -4.99
C GLU A 112 -18.26 -0.47 -5.79
N ILE A 113 -17.23 0.12 -6.40
CA ILE A 113 -16.18 -0.64 -7.08
C ILE A 113 -15.40 -1.50 -6.08
N CYS A 114 -15.08 -0.95 -4.90
CA CYS A 114 -14.45 -1.71 -3.83
C CYS A 114 -15.30 -2.91 -3.41
N ARG A 115 -16.61 -2.72 -3.18
CA ARG A 115 -17.54 -3.79 -2.82
C ARG A 115 -17.54 -4.90 -3.86
N HIS A 116 -17.83 -4.56 -5.12
CA HIS A 116 -17.89 -5.55 -6.20
C HIS A 116 -16.56 -6.30 -6.38
N THR A 117 -15.43 -5.61 -6.31
CA THR A 117 -14.11 -6.23 -6.48
C THR A 117 -13.79 -7.16 -5.32
N LEU A 118 -14.02 -6.74 -4.07
CA LEU A 118 -13.77 -7.56 -2.88
C LEU A 118 -14.69 -8.79 -2.85
N GLU A 119 -15.96 -8.65 -3.21
CA GLU A 119 -16.89 -9.79 -3.34
C GLU A 119 -16.45 -10.76 -4.43
N SER A 120 -16.08 -10.25 -5.60
CA SER A 120 -15.60 -11.06 -6.73
C SER A 120 -14.40 -11.90 -6.33
N ILE A 121 -13.37 -11.28 -5.71
CA ILE A 121 -12.17 -11.99 -5.27
C ILE A 121 -12.52 -12.97 -4.14
N SER A 122 -13.39 -12.60 -3.20
CA SER A 122 -13.80 -13.49 -2.08
C SER A 122 -14.42 -14.80 -2.56
N ASN A 123 -15.09 -14.79 -3.72
CA ASN A 123 -15.71 -15.96 -4.33
C ASN A 123 -14.74 -16.83 -5.13
N GLU A 124 -13.47 -16.42 -5.29
CA GLU A 124 -12.45 -17.24 -5.95
C GLU A 124 -12.09 -18.45 -5.07
N ALA A 125 -12.15 -19.65 -5.66
CA ALA A 125 -11.91 -20.91 -4.95
C ALA A 125 -10.46 -21.09 -4.44
N VAL A 126 -9.52 -20.26 -4.92
CA VAL A 126 -8.06 -20.45 -4.75
C VAL A 126 -7.52 -19.72 -3.50
N LEU A 127 -8.31 -18.86 -2.85
CA LEU A 127 -7.83 -18.07 -1.71
C LEU A 127 -7.45 -18.92 -0.50
N THR A 128 -6.29 -18.63 0.08
CA THR A 128 -5.86 -19.18 1.36
C THR A 128 -6.73 -18.64 2.51
N LYS A 129 -6.69 -19.33 3.66
CA LYS A 129 -7.41 -18.86 4.87
C LYS A 129 -6.96 -17.45 5.28
N VAL A 130 -5.65 -17.17 5.17
CA VAL A 130 -5.08 -15.87 5.54
C VAL A 130 -5.57 -14.75 4.62
N GLU A 131 -5.62 -14.99 3.32
CA GLU A 131 -6.12 -14.01 2.35
C GLU A 131 -7.61 -13.73 2.55
N LYS A 132 -8.41 -14.77 2.85
CA LYS A 132 -9.82 -14.60 3.20
C LYS A 132 -10.00 -13.70 4.41
N GLU A 133 -9.24 -13.94 5.49
CA GLU A 133 -9.29 -13.08 6.68
C GLU A 133 -8.89 -11.63 6.37
N LYS A 134 -7.92 -11.43 5.48
CA LYS A 134 -7.51 -10.08 5.05
C LYS A 134 -8.60 -9.38 4.25
N LEU A 135 -9.28 -10.07 3.33
CA LEU A 135 -10.43 -9.52 2.61
C LEU A 135 -11.56 -9.13 3.55
N GLU A 136 -11.89 -9.98 4.52
CA GLU A 136 -12.89 -9.65 5.54
C GLU A 136 -12.47 -8.44 6.38
N THR A 137 -11.19 -8.30 6.69
CA THR A 137 -10.66 -7.11 7.39
C THR A 137 -10.80 -5.85 6.52
N MET A 138 -10.48 -5.93 5.22
CA MET A 138 -10.69 -4.79 4.30
C MET A 138 -12.16 -4.41 4.20
N LYS A 139 -13.07 -5.39 4.08
CA LYS A 139 -14.52 -5.13 4.09
C LYS A 139 -14.96 -4.44 5.38
N TRP A 140 -14.46 -4.90 6.52
CA TRP A 140 -14.73 -4.30 7.82
C TRP A 140 -14.27 -2.83 7.88
N TRP A 141 -13.03 -2.53 7.49
CA TRP A 141 -12.52 -1.14 7.43
C TRP A 141 -13.35 -0.24 6.51
N LEU A 142 -13.88 -0.81 5.43
CA LEU A 142 -14.69 -0.09 4.45
C LEU A 142 -16.19 -0.05 4.77
N GLU A 143 -16.61 -0.66 5.89
CA GLU A 143 -18.02 -0.81 6.28
C GLU A 143 -18.87 -1.50 5.19
N ILE A 144 -18.26 -2.43 4.45
CA ILE A 144 -18.91 -3.26 3.45
C ILE A 144 -19.50 -4.48 4.16
N LYS A 145 -20.81 -4.69 3.97
CA LYS A 145 -21.57 -5.82 4.53
C LYS A 145 -21.54 -7.04 3.63
#